data_AF-A0A1C9EGJ6-F1
#
_entry.id   AF-A0A1C9EGJ6-F1
#
_cell.length_a   1.000
_cell.length_b   1.000
_cell.length_c   1.000
_cell.angle_alpha   90.00
_cell.angle_beta   90.00
_cell.angle_gamma   90.00
#
_symmetry.space_group_name_H-M   'P 1'
#
loop_
_entity.id
_entity.type
_entity.pdbx_description
1 polymer ?
#
loop_
_entity_poly.entity_id
_entity_poly.type
_entity_poly.pdbx_seq_one_letter_code
_entity_poly.pdbx_strand_id
1 'polypeptide(L)'
;MNIPYIASIFVLLAIADAKISGGPRGRFDKHLNSTNHHVSARHAHYSYHPPSRIYYLCRHCSNFVPYPVFHGLPPTYVYKYREFGGRFSELLTGLALYNLGRASADHWEYSHFYPMRPDEKCCMQVVDRKHFEEVKVPCFILSTFVERSPESFLPDPAALDISSPQIDIRPFLPHDSSSLKVTRDQDCVLWHNDTMNKHRYTVPCTLLMLYSDTMKPSGIPVYVWLPATLALVITIYMFCHCCCKRRVKKEAVPINTGLIIPRDYCTNY
;
A
#
# COMPACT_ATOMS: atom_id res chain seq x y z
N MET A 1 -0.35 -42.05 -26.14
CA MET A 1 0.24 -40.80 -25.61
C MET A 1 -0.84 -39.73 -25.60
N ASN A 2 -1.32 -39.30 -24.42
CA ASN A 2 -2.43 -38.35 -24.30
C ASN A 2 -1.89 -36.94 -24.07
N ILE A 3 -1.72 -36.21 -25.17
CA ILE A 3 -1.24 -34.82 -25.22
C ILE A 3 -2.26 -33.74 -24.74
N PRO A 4 -3.60 -33.94 -24.66
CA PRO A 4 -4.50 -32.80 -24.38
C PRO A 4 -4.56 -32.37 -22.90
N TYR A 5 -4.09 -33.19 -21.95
CA TYR A 5 -4.16 -32.85 -20.51
C TYR A 5 -3.06 -31.91 -20.04
N ILE A 6 -1.90 -31.90 -20.70
CA ILE A 6 -0.78 -31.04 -20.33
C ILE A 6 -1.08 -29.58 -20.70
N ALA A 7 -1.75 -29.35 -21.84
CA ALA A 7 -2.13 -28.01 -22.28
C ALA A 7 -3.12 -27.31 -21.32
N SER A 8 -4.04 -28.05 -20.70
CA SER A 8 -5.01 -27.48 -19.74
C SER A 8 -4.35 -27.00 -18.43
N ILE A 9 -3.31 -27.70 -17.96
CA ILE A 9 -2.56 -27.31 -16.76
C ILE A 9 -1.76 -26.02 -17.00
N PHE A 10 -1.18 -25.84 -18.20
CA PHE A 10 -0.48 -24.61 -18.55
C PHE A 10 -1.42 -23.40 -18.68
N VAL A 11 -2.65 -23.58 -19.17
CA VAL A 11 -3.65 -22.50 -19.23
C VAL A 11 -4.10 -22.08 -17.83
N LEU A 12 -4.26 -23.01 -16.89
CA LEU A 12 -4.59 -22.69 -15.49
C LEU A 12 -3.42 -22.03 -14.74
N LEU A 13 -2.17 -22.41 -15.02
CA LEU A 13 -0.98 -21.74 -14.47
C LEU A 13 -0.83 -20.32 -15.04
N ALA A 14 -1.15 -20.09 -16.31
CA ALA A 14 -1.10 -18.75 -16.93
C ALA A 14 -2.18 -17.79 -16.40
N ILE A 15 -3.33 -18.30 -15.95
CA ILE A 15 -4.36 -17.47 -15.29
C ILE A 15 -3.98 -17.21 -13.81
N ALA A 16 -3.15 -18.08 -13.21
CA ALA A 16 -2.62 -17.93 -11.86
C ALA A 16 -1.40 -16.99 -11.76
N ASP A 17 -0.92 -16.41 -12.87
CA ASP A 17 -0.10 -15.19 -12.89
C ASP A 17 -0.93 -13.93 -12.50
N ALA A 18 -1.92 -14.13 -11.63
CA ALA A 18 -2.53 -13.09 -10.83
C ALA A 18 -1.48 -12.54 -9.86
N LYS A 19 -0.61 -11.67 -10.40
CA LYS A 19 0.20 -10.65 -9.73
C LYS A 19 0.42 -10.95 -8.25
N ILE A 20 1.22 -11.99 -7.98
CA ILE A 20 1.71 -12.32 -6.65
C ILE A 20 2.53 -11.13 -6.19
N SER A 21 1.90 -10.19 -5.50
CA SER A 21 2.52 -9.01 -4.89
C SER A 21 3.29 -9.44 -3.63
N GLY A 22 4.22 -10.38 -3.80
CA GLY A 22 5.28 -10.70 -2.86
C GLY A 22 6.59 -10.15 -3.40
N GLY A 23 6.68 -8.83 -3.57
CA GLY A 23 7.93 -8.19 -3.96
C GLY A 23 8.92 -8.16 -2.79
N PRO A 24 10.22 -8.43 -3.00
CA PRO A 24 11.24 -8.45 -1.95
C PRO A 24 11.45 -7.05 -1.37
N ARG A 25 11.76 -6.99 -0.06
CA ARG A 25 12.17 -5.78 0.68
C ARG A 25 13.28 -5.05 -0.10
N GLY A 26 12.93 -3.95 -0.76
CA GLY A 26 13.83 -3.19 -1.61
C GLY A 26 14.86 -2.44 -0.78
N ARG A 27 16.14 -2.80 -0.97
CA ARG A 27 17.30 -1.99 -0.62
C ARG A 27 17.34 -0.78 -1.57
N PHE A 28 17.54 0.41 -1.01
CA PHE A 28 17.62 1.66 -1.77
C PHE A 28 18.99 1.78 -2.45
N ASP A 29 19.03 1.67 -3.78
CA ASP A 29 20.21 2.06 -4.56
C ASP A 29 20.01 3.47 -5.12
N LYS A 30 21.00 4.32 -4.83
CA LYS A 30 21.14 5.69 -5.33
C LYS A 30 21.69 5.63 -6.75
N HIS A 31 20.87 5.92 -7.77
CA HIS A 31 21.42 6.48 -9.00
C HIS A 31 20.47 7.52 -9.61
N LEU A 32 21.01 8.73 -9.72
CA LEU A 32 20.45 9.91 -10.40
C LEU A 32 20.39 9.73 -11.92
N ASN A 33 19.59 10.62 -12.53
CA ASN A 33 19.51 11.01 -13.94
C ASN A 33 18.77 10.07 -14.89
N SER A 34 17.51 10.39 -15.16
CA SER A 34 17.05 10.62 -16.54
C SER A 34 15.63 11.19 -16.56
N THR A 35 15.46 12.26 -17.32
CA THR A 35 14.19 12.80 -17.82
C THR A 35 13.38 11.73 -18.53
N ASN A 36 12.28 11.29 -17.92
CA ASN A 36 11.05 10.74 -18.53
C ASN A 36 10.15 10.20 -17.40
N HIS A 37 8.82 10.28 -17.58
CA HIS A 37 7.78 9.91 -16.62
C HIS A 37 7.81 8.44 -16.17
N HIS A 38 8.76 8.10 -15.30
CA HIS A 38 8.78 6.85 -14.58
C HIS A 38 8.82 7.14 -13.08
N VAL A 39 7.63 7.25 -12.47
CA VAL A 39 7.44 6.99 -11.04
C VAL A 39 7.66 5.49 -10.86
N SER A 40 8.92 5.07 -10.75
CA SER A 40 9.27 3.71 -10.35
C SER A 40 10.03 3.74 -9.05
N ALA A 41 9.29 3.53 -7.97
CA ALA A 41 9.82 2.94 -6.74
C ALA A 41 8.70 2.20 -6.02
N ARG A 42 8.37 1.00 -6.51
CA ARG A 42 7.92 -0.20 -5.76
C ARG A 42 7.28 -0.03 -4.36
N HIS A 43 6.33 0.87 -4.15
CA HIS A 43 5.38 0.78 -3.04
C HIS A 43 4.27 -0.18 -3.43
N ALA A 44 4.64 -1.45 -3.69
CA ALA A 44 3.77 -2.47 -4.28
C ALA A 44 2.51 -2.77 -3.43
N HIS A 45 2.50 -2.29 -2.19
CA HIS A 45 1.51 -2.65 -1.19
C HIS A 45 0.40 -1.63 -1.01
N TYR A 46 0.41 -0.47 -1.68
CA TYR A 46 -0.69 0.51 -1.56
C TYR A 46 -1.09 1.12 -2.91
N SER A 47 -2.36 1.49 -3.03
CA SER A 47 -2.95 2.17 -4.18
C SER A 47 -3.77 3.34 -3.71
N TYR A 48 -3.56 4.48 -4.36
CA TYR A 48 -4.27 5.71 -4.05
C TYR A 48 -5.51 5.84 -4.92
N HIS A 49 -6.68 5.92 -4.28
CA HIS A 49 -7.97 6.05 -4.94
C HIS A 49 -8.72 7.26 -4.35
N PRO A 50 -8.39 8.48 -4.78
CA PRO A 50 -9.02 9.68 -4.25
C PRO A 50 -10.49 9.74 -4.67
N PRO A 51 -11.44 10.05 -3.75
CA PRO A 51 -12.80 10.38 -4.13
C PRO A 51 -12.83 11.73 -4.88
N SER A 52 -13.91 12.03 -5.58
CA SER A 52 -14.06 13.34 -6.24
C SER A 52 -14.10 14.49 -5.24
N ARG A 53 -14.68 14.27 -4.05
CA ARG A 53 -14.78 15.23 -2.96
C ARG A 53 -14.77 14.50 -1.62
N ILE A 54 -14.24 15.15 -0.60
CA ILE A 54 -14.38 14.72 0.80
C ILE A 54 -15.28 15.74 1.49
N TYR A 55 -16.37 15.25 2.10
CA TYR A 55 -17.22 16.04 2.96
C TYR A 55 -17.03 15.57 4.40
N TYR A 56 -16.86 16.52 5.30
CA TYR A 56 -16.69 16.21 6.72
C TYR A 56 -17.61 17.08 7.57
N LEU A 57 -18.25 16.44 8.55
CA LEU A 57 -19.11 17.13 9.50
C LEU A 57 -18.24 17.83 10.54
N CYS A 58 -18.09 19.13 10.41
CA CYS A 58 -17.32 19.93 11.35
C CYS A 58 -17.95 19.83 12.76
N ARG A 59 -17.13 19.57 13.79
CA ARG A 59 -17.62 19.39 15.18
C ARG A 59 -18.34 20.63 15.73
N HIS A 60 -17.85 21.80 15.36
CA HIS A 60 -18.37 23.10 15.81
C HIS A 60 -19.34 23.71 14.81
N CYS A 61 -19.61 23.04 13.68
CA CYS A 61 -20.46 23.54 12.62
C CYS A 61 -21.61 22.57 12.41
N SER A 62 -22.84 23.06 12.23
CA SER A 62 -23.99 22.18 11.96
C SER A 62 -24.05 21.64 10.52
N ASN A 63 -23.02 21.88 9.70
CA ASN A 63 -23.02 21.63 8.27
C ASN A 63 -21.83 20.78 7.82
N PHE A 64 -22.02 20.02 6.74
CA PHE A 64 -20.93 19.36 6.02
C PHE A 64 -20.10 20.39 5.26
N VAL A 65 -18.79 20.33 5.46
CA VAL A 65 -17.83 21.21 4.78
C VAL A 65 -17.06 20.39 3.76
N PRO A 66 -16.92 20.86 2.51
CA PRO A 66 -16.06 20.23 1.53
C PRO A 66 -14.58 20.48 1.87
N TYR A 67 -13.75 19.45 1.70
CA TYR A 67 -12.30 19.52 1.89
C TYR A 67 -11.55 19.16 0.60
N PRO A 68 -10.39 19.79 0.35
CA PRO A 68 -9.64 19.62 -0.88
C PRO A 68 -9.02 18.22 -1.00
N VAL A 69 -9.08 17.63 -2.19
CA VAL A 69 -8.58 16.28 -2.45
C VAL A 69 -7.44 16.37 -3.45
N PHE A 70 -6.32 15.73 -3.15
CA PHE A 70 -5.22 15.61 -4.10
C PHE A 70 -5.59 14.55 -5.15
N HIS A 71 -5.55 14.89 -6.43
CA HIS A 71 -5.92 13.93 -7.50
C HIS A 71 -4.71 13.34 -8.24
N GLY A 72 -3.51 13.86 -7.98
CA GLY A 72 -2.27 13.32 -8.54
C GLY A 72 -1.83 12.02 -7.87
N LEU A 73 -0.78 11.42 -8.41
CA LEU A 73 -0.07 10.33 -7.74
C LEU A 73 0.68 10.89 -6.53
N PRO A 74 0.43 10.41 -5.30
CA PRO A 74 1.10 10.92 -4.12
C PRO A 74 2.63 10.73 -4.23
N PRO A 75 3.42 11.64 -3.66
CA PRO A 75 4.87 11.45 -3.50
C PRO A 75 5.22 10.23 -2.65
N THR A 76 6.46 9.74 -2.78
CA THR A 76 6.94 8.53 -2.10
C THR A 76 6.83 8.60 -0.57
N TYR A 77 7.02 9.78 0.01
CA TYR A 77 6.93 9.94 1.46
C TYR A 77 5.55 9.64 2.05
N VAL A 78 4.47 9.85 1.27
CA VAL A 78 3.10 9.54 1.70
C VAL A 78 2.94 8.04 1.91
N TYR A 79 3.48 7.24 0.98
CA TYR A 79 3.54 5.78 1.11
C TYR A 79 4.41 5.34 2.27
N LYS A 80 5.55 6.00 2.50
CA LYS A 80 6.43 5.70 3.64
C LYS A 80 5.73 5.91 4.98
N TYR A 81 4.91 6.95 5.14
CA TYR A 81 4.10 7.12 6.34
C TYR A 81 3.09 6.00 6.53
N ARG A 82 2.48 5.53 5.44
CA ARG A 82 1.52 4.42 5.49
C ARG A 82 2.20 3.10 5.83
N GLU A 83 3.36 2.84 5.22
CA GLU A 83 4.15 1.62 5.39
C GLU A 83 4.91 1.58 6.72
N PHE A 84 5.09 2.72 7.39
CA PHE A 84 5.80 2.79 8.67
C PHE A 84 5.22 1.82 9.71
N GLY A 85 3.92 1.50 9.63
CA GLY A 85 3.26 0.55 10.53
C GLY A 85 3.18 1.03 11.98
N GLY A 86 3.70 2.22 12.28
CA GLY A 86 3.56 2.86 13.57
C GLY A 86 2.15 3.40 13.78
N ARG A 87 1.84 3.71 15.03
CA ARG A 87 0.49 4.12 15.46
C ARG A 87 -0.04 5.37 14.75
N PHE A 88 0.84 6.34 14.48
CA PHE A 88 0.46 7.57 13.79
C PHE A 88 0.53 7.43 12.26
N SER A 89 0.80 6.25 11.71
CA SER A 89 0.92 6.04 10.25
C SER A 89 -0.30 6.60 9.51
N GLU A 90 -1.51 6.22 9.94
CA GLU A 90 -2.75 6.68 9.31
C GLU A 90 -2.92 8.20 9.41
N LEU A 91 -2.67 8.79 10.58
CA LEU A 91 -2.78 10.23 10.79
C LEU A 91 -1.73 11.00 10.00
N LEU A 92 -0.49 10.51 9.91
CA LEU A 92 0.59 11.14 9.14
C LEU A 92 0.35 11.02 7.64
N THR A 93 -0.12 9.86 7.16
CA THR A 93 -0.56 9.68 5.78
C THR A 93 -1.72 10.62 5.45
N GLY A 94 -2.71 10.69 6.33
CA GLY A 94 -3.85 11.58 6.20
C GLY A 94 -3.45 13.05 6.14
N LEU A 95 -2.57 13.47 7.06
CA LEU A 95 -2.04 14.83 7.13
C LEU A 95 -1.26 15.19 5.87
N ALA A 96 -0.40 14.29 5.38
CA ALA A 96 0.33 14.47 4.14
C ALA A 96 -0.60 14.65 2.93
N LEU A 97 -1.60 13.77 2.78
CA LEU A 97 -2.59 13.86 1.71
C LEU A 97 -3.45 15.12 1.80
N TYR A 98 -3.82 15.50 3.02
CA TYR A 98 -4.58 16.73 3.24
C TYR A 98 -3.75 17.97 2.89
N ASN A 99 -2.48 18.02 3.28
CA ASN A 99 -1.54 19.08 2.94
C ASN A 99 -1.35 19.19 1.42
N LEU A 100 -1.18 18.06 0.73
CA LEU A 100 -1.12 18.01 -0.74
C LEU A 100 -2.42 18.50 -1.39
N GLY A 101 -3.56 18.09 -0.85
CA GLY A 101 -4.88 18.53 -1.32
C GLY A 101 -5.02 20.05 -1.23
N ARG A 102 -4.73 20.62 -0.06
CA ARG A 102 -4.74 22.07 0.16
C ARG A 102 -3.80 22.81 -0.80
N ALA A 103 -2.56 22.34 -0.92
CA ALA A 103 -1.59 22.94 -1.82
C ALA A 103 -2.06 22.89 -3.29
N SER A 104 -2.75 21.81 -3.70
CA SER A 104 -3.24 21.66 -5.09
C SER A 104 -4.53 22.43 -5.40
N ALA A 105 -5.36 22.70 -4.40
CA ALA A 105 -6.66 23.34 -4.59
C ALA A 105 -6.55 24.87 -4.64
N ASP A 106 -5.63 25.46 -3.88
CA ASP A 106 -5.55 26.90 -3.73
C ASP A 106 -4.57 27.49 -4.75
N HIS A 107 -5.10 28.22 -5.73
CA HIS A 107 -4.32 28.69 -6.89
C HIS A 107 -3.20 29.68 -6.57
N TRP A 108 -3.17 30.33 -5.38
CA TRP A 108 -2.13 31.32 -5.07
C TRP A 108 -1.69 31.47 -3.60
N GLU A 109 -2.49 31.04 -2.61
CA GLU A 109 -2.18 31.30 -1.19
C GLU A 109 -1.19 30.31 -0.57
N TYR A 110 -1.18 29.04 -0.99
CA TYR A 110 -0.30 28.01 -0.45
C TYR A 110 0.66 27.50 -1.51
N SER A 111 1.95 27.75 -1.32
CA SER A 111 2.97 27.22 -2.22
C SER A 111 3.19 25.73 -1.96
N HIS A 112 3.39 24.96 -3.03
CA HIS A 112 3.99 23.63 -2.94
C HIS A 112 5.45 23.66 -2.47
N PHE A 113 6.07 24.84 -2.43
CA PHE A 113 7.45 25.01 -1.98
C PHE A 113 7.51 25.40 -0.51
N TYR A 114 8.25 24.61 0.26
CA TYR A 114 8.48 24.82 1.68
C TYR A 114 9.93 25.30 1.94
N PRO A 115 10.14 26.52 2.45
CA PRO A 115 11.47 26.99 2.82
C PRO A 115 11.90 26.32 4.14
N MET A 116 12.88 25.41 4.06
CA MET A 116 13.36 24.67 5.22
C MET A 116 14.17 25.58 6.16
N ARG A 117 13.80 25.63 7.44
CA ARG A 117 14.56 26.39 8.45
C ARG A 117 15.30 25.42 9.37
N PRO A 118 16.56 25.70 9.75
CA PRO A 118 17.37 24.74 10.50
C PRO A 118 16.87 24.49 11.94
N ASP A 119 16.21 25.48 12.55
CA ASP A 119 15.79 25.44 13.96
C ASP A 119 14.28 25.19 14.15
N GLU A 120 13.54 24.98 13.06
CA GLU A 120 12.11 24.72 13.12
C GLU A 120 11.79 23.37 13.75
N LYS A 121 10.76 23.35 14.58
CA LYS A 121 10.25 22.10 15.17
C LYS A 121 8.76 22.02 14.95
N CYS A 122 8.35 20.90 14.36
CA CYS A 122 6.96 20.59 14.12
C CYS A 122 6.56 19.32 14.85
N CYS A 123 5.37 19.39 15.44
CA CYS A 123 4.76 18.23 16.07
C CYS A 123 3.25 18.22 15.81
N MET A 124 2.70 17.01 15.81
CA MET A 124 1.28 16.76 15.83
C MET A 124 0.94 16.15 17.19
N GLN A 125 -0.05 16.70 17.85
CA GLN A 125 -0.57 16.19 19.11
C GLN A 125 -1.95 15.58 18.87
N VAL A 126 -2.15 14.35 19.33
CA VAL A 126 -3.49 13.75 19.43
C VAL A 126 -4.02 14.06 20.82
N VAL A 127 -5.06 14.89 20.90
CA VAL A 127 -5.61 15.36 22.16
C VAL A 127 -6.91 14.63 22.48
N ASP A 128 -6.96 14.03 23.66
CA ASP A 128 -8.17 13.48 24.29
C ASP A 128 -8.45 14.22 25.62
N ARG A 129 -9.64 14.04 26.19
CA ARG A 129 -10.17 14.81 27.33
C ARG A 129 -9.26 14.86 28.56
N LYS A 130 -8.35 13.88 28.74
CA LYS A 130 -7.46 13.78 29.91
C LYS A 130 -6.00 13.49 29.56
N HIS A 131 -5.69 13.18 28.31
CA HIS A 131 -4.37 12.76 27.86
C HIS A 131 -4.09 13.35 26.49
N PHE A 132 -2.85 13.74 26.26
CA PHE A 132 -2.37 14.09 24.93
C PHE A 132 -1.11 13.31 24.63
N GLU A 133 -0.92 13.01 23.36
CA GLU A 133 0.31 12.40 22.88
C GLU A 133 0.88 13.21 21.74
N GLU A 134 2.19 13.44 21.77
CA GLU A 134 2.90 14.25 20.79
C GLU A 134 3.78 13.37 19.91
N VAL A 135 3.70 13.60 18.60
CA VAL A 135 4.55 13.00 17.59
C VAL A 135 5.29 14.11 16.84
N LYS A 136 6.62 14.00 16.78
CA LYS A 136 7.45 14.88 15.94
C LYS A 136 7.20 14.57 14.47
N VAL A 137 7.06 15.62 13.68
CA VAL A 137 6.80 15.51 12.24
C VAL A 137 7.73 16.44 11.46
N PRO A 138 8.12 16.07 10.22
CA PRO A 138 8.82 16.98 9.33
C PRO A 138 7.96 18.21 9.02
N CYS A 139 8.50 19.42 9.15
CA CYS A 139 7.69 20.63 9.04
C CYS A 139 7.05 20.86 7.68
N PHE A 140 7.65 20.35 6.61
CA PHE A 140 7.06 20.49 5.27
C PHE A 140 5.69 19.81 5.12
N ILE A 141 5.31 18.84 5.97
CA ILE A 141 3.95 18.27 5.93
C ILE A 141 2.90 19.21 6.54
N LEU A 142 3.36 20.23 7.27
CA LEU A 142 2.55 21.30 7.82
C LEU A 142 2.62 22.57 6.95
N SER A 143 3.28 22.52 5.78
CA SER A 143 3.60 23.71 4.99
C SER A 143 2.37 24.58 4.68
N THR A 144 1.22 23.99 4.38
CA THR A 144 -0.02 24.74 4.10
C THR A 144 -0.70 25.31 5.34
N PHE A 145 -0.21 24.98 6.53
CA PHE A 145 -0.63 25.58 7.79
C PHE A 145 0.33 26.67 8.25
N VAL A 146 1.56 26.72 7.73
CA VAL A 146 2.51 27.76 8.10
C VAL A 146 2.24 29.01 7.28
N GLU A 147 2.06 30.16 7.95
CA GLU A 147 1.87 31.44 7.28
C GLU A 147 3.13 31.80 6.50
N ARG A 148 2.97 32.29 5.26
CA ARG A 148 4.10 32.71 4.44
C ARG A 148 4.76 33.91 5.10
N SER A 149 6.10 33.96 5.09
CA SER A 149 6.76 35.26 5.15
C SER A 149 6.35 36.05 3.90
N PRO A 150 5.90 37.31 4.02
CA PRO A 150 5.43 38.12 2.89
C PRO A 150 6.51 38.44 1.84
N GLU A 151 7.77 38.01 2.05
CA GLU A 151 8.92 38.48 1.28
C GLU A 151 9.33 37.65 0.06
N SER A 152 8.73 36.48 -0.23
CA SER A 152 9.22 35.63 -1.33
C SER A 152 8.15 35.28 -2.37
N PHE A 153 7.94 36.19 -3.32
CA PHE A 153 7.35 35.87 -4.63
C PHE A 153 8.35 35.16 -5.56
N LEU A 154 9.62 35.06 -5.15
CA LEU A 154 10.65 34.29 -5.85
C LEU A 154 10.82 32.93 -5.15
N PRO A 155 10.90 31.82 -5.90
CA PRO A 155 11.22 30.53 -5.31
C PRO A 155 12.63 30.59 -4.74
N ASP A 156 12.73 30.47 -3.42
CA ASP A 156 14.02 30.21 -2.77
C ASP A 156 14.60 28.93 -3.40
N PRO A 157 15.83 28.96 -3.98
CA PRO A 157 16.44 27.78 -4.56
C PRO A 157 16.66 26.65 -3.54
N ALA A 158 16.62 26.95 -2.23
CA ALA A 158 16.67 25.97 -1.15
C ALA A 158 15.29 25.45 -0.72
N ALA A 159 14.19 25.94 -1.31
CA ALA A 159 12.85 25.48 -0.96
C ALA A 159 12.58 24.05 -1.44
N LEU A 160 11.95 23.27 -0.58
CA LEU A 160 11.56 21.90 -0.84
C LEU A 160 10.20 21.86 -1.54
N ASP A 161 10.14 21.28 -2.74
CA ASP A 161 8.86 20.97 -3.40
C ASP A 161 8.20 19.76 -2.72
N ILE A 162 7.12 20.00 -1.97
CA ILE A 162 6.37 18.96 -1.22
C ILE A 162 5.63 17.98 -2.14
N SER A 163 5.47 18.29 -3.43
CA SER A 163 4.92 17.40 -4.44
C SER A 163 5.98 16.53 -5.11
N SER A 164 7.27 16.78 -4.81
CA SER A 164 8.37 16.04 -5.39
C SER A 164 8.34 14.56 -4.98
N PRO A 165 8.41 13.62 -5.94
CA PRO A 165 8.44 12.20 -5.64
C PRO A 165 9.75 11.77 -4.95
N GLN A 166 10.77 12.63 -4.90
CA GLN A 166 12.11 12.30 -4.40
C GLN A 166 12.30 12.54 -2.90
N ILE A 167 11.28 13.01 -2.18
CA ILE A 167 11.38 13.25 -0.73
C ILE A 167 11.56 11.92 0.00
N ASP A 168 12.78 11.69 0.49
CA ASP A 168 13.11 10.54 1.32
C ASP A 168 12.97 10.87 2.81
N ILE A 169 11.94 10.32 3.44
CA ILE A 169 11.74 10.41 4.89
C ILE A 169 12.24 9.12 5.54
N ARG A 170 13.10 9.25 6.55
CA ARG A 170 13.40 8.15 7.46
C ARG A 170 12.30 8.07 8.52
N PRO A 171 11.79 6.88 8.86
CA PRO A 171 10.81 6.76 9.92
C PRO A 171 11.38 7.29 11.24
N PHE A 172 10.77 8.36 11.77
CA PHE A 172 11.33 9.17 12.87
C PHE A 172 10.81 8.78 14.27
N LEU A 173 10.03 7.70 14.40
CA LEU A 173 9.25 7.48 15.62
C LEU A 173 9.73 6.26 16.42
N PRO A 174 10.22 6.46 17.66
CA PRO A 174 10.42 5.36 18.59
C PRO A 174 9.07 4.76 19.00
N HIS A 175 8.99 3.43 19.05
CA HIS A 175 7.84 2.72 19.61
C HIS A 175 7.88 2.87 21.13
N ASP A 176 7.09 3.78 21.69
CA ASP A 176 6.82 3.80 23.12
C ASP A 176 5.43 3.23 23.42
N SER A 177 5.31 2.56 24.57
CA SER A 177 4.34 1.48 24.83
C SER A 177 2.99 1.91 25.42
N SER A 178 2.76 3.20 25.67
CA SER A 178 1.47 3.70 26.15
C SER A 178 0.56 4.07 24.97
N SER A 179 -0.67 3.54 24.94
CA SER A 179 -1.52 3.55 23.75
C SER A 179 -2.88 4.23 23.96
N LEU A 180 -2.97 5.52 23.64
CA LEU A 180 -4.26 6.19 23.46
C LEU A 180 -4.86 5.80 22.10
N LYS A 181 -5.91 4.97 22.08
CA LYS A 181 -6.59 4.60 20.83
C LYS A 181 -7.13 5.85 20.14
N VAL A 182 -6.89 5.98 18.82
CA VAL A 182 -7.45 7.09 18.06
C VAL A 182 -8.97 6.91 17.99
N THR A 183 -9.74 7.87 18.49
CA THR A 183 -11.20 7.82 18.52
C THR A 183 -11.81 8.94 17.67
N ARG A 184 -13.12 8.84 17.41
CA ARG A 184 -13.81 9.80 16.55
C ARG A 184 -13.91 11.21 17.14
N ASP A 185 -13.70 11.34 18.44
CA ASP A 185 -13.91 12.58 19.19
C ASP A 185 -12.61 13.36 19.45
N GLN A 186 -11.49 12.87 18.92
CA GLN A 186 -10.17 13.44 19.14
C GLN A 186 -9.81 14.49 18.08
N ASP A 187 -9.12 15.51 18.55
CA ASP A 187 -8.61 16.60 17.73
C ASP A 187 -7.10 16.45 17.55
N CYS A 188 -6.65 16.60 16.31
CA CYS A 188 -5.25 16.56 15.92
C CYS A 188 -4.74 17.99 15.86
N VAL A 189 -3.89 18.34 16.81
CA VAL A 189 -3.36 19.68 16.99
C VAL A 189 -1.97 19.75 16.40
N LEU A 190 -1.80 20.60 15.39
CA LEU A 190 -0.55 20.82 14.69
C LEU A 190 0.15 22.04 15.30
N TRP A 191 1.40 21.85 15.67
CA TRP A 191 2.26 22.87 16.24
C TRP A 191 3.44 23.13 15.32
N HIS A 192 3.70 24.40 15.08
CA HIS A 192 4.90 24.90 14.42
C HIS A 192 5.58 25.90 15.37
N ASN A 193 6.81 25.58 15.78
CA ASN A 193 7.59 26.44 16.66
C ASN A 193 8.68 27.14 15.84
N ASP A 194 8.36 28.32 15.34
CA ASP A 194 9.24 29.09 14.46
C ASP A 194 9.91 30.24 15.22
N THR A 195 9.16 31.07 15.96
CA THR A 195 9.70 32.08 16.91
C THR A 195 8.52 32.84 17.52
N MET A 196 8.48 32.97 18.85
CA MET A 196 7.57 33.78 19.70
C MET A 196 6.04 33.59 19.58
N ASN A 197 5.47 33.21 18.44
CA ASN A 197 4.03 32.97 18.27
C ASN A 197 3.81 31.49 17.98
N LYS A 198 3.30 30.74 18.97
CA LYS A 198 2.92 29.34 18.77
C LYS A 198 1.63 29.30 17.95
N HIS A 199 1.76 29.18 16.63
CA HIS A 199 0.60 28.93 15.78
C HIS A 199 0.10 27.51 16.03
N ARG A 200 -1.17 27.40 16.43
CA ARG A 200 -1.85 26.14 16.70
C ARG A 200 -2.94 25.95 15.67
N TYR A 201 -2.85 24.88 14.88
CA TYR A 201 -3.89 24.49 13.94
C TYR A 201 -4.58 23.24 14.45
N THR A 202 -5.90 23.22 14.40
CA THR A 202 -6.69 22.08 14.86
C THR A 202 -7.40 21.47 13.67
N VAL A 203 -7.14 20.18 13.44
CA VAL A 203 -7.77 19.38 12.39
C VAL A 203 -8.42 18.16 13.05
N PRO A 204 -9.66 17.78 12.69
CA PRO A 204 -10.25 16.56 13.23
C PRO A 204 -9.41 15.33 12.87
N CYS A 205 -9.04 14.49 13.85
CA CYS A 205 -8.22 13.31 13.56
C CYS A 205 -8.92 12.31 12.62
N THR A 206 -10.24 12.21 12.73
CA THR A 206 -11.13 11.46 11.84
C THR A 206 -11.08 11.92 10.39
N LEU A 207 -10.93 13.22 10.14
CA LEU A 207 -10.75 13.74 8.80
C LEU A 207 -9.44 13.21 8.22
N LEU A 208 -8.34 13.27 8.99
CA LEU A 208 -7.06 12.72 8.56
C LEU A 208 -7.14 11.21 8.32
N MET A 209 -7.83 10.47 9.18
CA MET A 209 -8.09 9.04 8.93
C MET A 209 -8.84 8.82 7.61
N LEU A 210 -9.86 9.62 7.31
CA LEU A 210 -10.63 9.52 6.07
C LEU A 210 -9.76 9.75 4.82
N TYR A 211 -8.81 10.70 4.89
CA TYR A 211 -7.79 10.85 3.86
C TYR A 211 -6.91 9.60 3.75
N SER A 212 -6.46 9.05 4.88
CA SER A 212 -5.60 7.87 4.88
C SER A 212 -6.28 6.63 4.28
N ASP A 213 -7.60 6.49 4.45
CA ASP A 213 -8.41 5.38 3.93
C ASP A 213 -8.51 5.39 2.39
N THR A 214 -8.17 6.50 1.74
CA THR A 214 -8.05 6.57 0.28
C THR A 214 -6.81 5.80 -0.22
N MET A 215 -5.85 5.48 0.66
CA MET A 215 -4.73 4.60 0.38
C MET A 215 -5.04 3.17 0.80
N LYS A 216 -5.50 2.37 -0.15
CA LYS A 216 -5.85 0.98 0.09
C LYS A 216 -4.65 0.08 -0.09
N PRO A 217 -4.51 -0.98 0.72
CA PRO A 217 -3.49 -1.97 0.45
C PRO A 217 -3.72 -2.58 -0.94
N SER A 218 -2.70 -2.53 -1.78
CA SER A 218 -2.66 -3.18 -3.08
C SER A 218 -2.26 -4.64 -2.93
N GLY A 219 -3.03 -5.53 -3.55
CA GLY A 219 -2.75 -6.97 -3.57
C GLY A 219 -3.70 -7.77 -2.69
N ILE A 220 -3.87 -9.04 -3.05
CA ILE A 220 -4.61 -10.00 -2.23
C ILE A 220 -3.77 -10.26 -0.98
N PRO A 221 -4.31 -10.14 0.25
CA PRO A 221 -3.53 -10.38 1.45
C PRO A 221 -2.93 -11.78 1.43
N VAL A 222 -1.70 -11.94 1.96
CA VAL A 222 -1.00 -13.23 1.95
C VAL A 222 -1.83 -14.37 2.55
N TYR A 223 -2.57 -14.06 3.62
CA TYR A 223 -3.47 -15.02 4.26
C TYR A 223 -4.68 -15.42 3.42
N VAL A 224 -5.01 -14.71 2.34
CA VAL A 224 -6.12 -15.06 1.43
C VAL A 224 -5.62 -15.91 0.27
N TRP A 225 -4.50 -15.55 -0.38
CA TRP A 225 -4.02 -16.31 -1.53
C TRP A 225 -3.21 -17.56 -1.14
N LEU A 226 -2.49 -17.55 -0.02
CA LEU A 226 -1.68 -18.69 0.41
C LEU A 226 -2.52 -19.95 0.69
N PRO A 227 -3.67 -19.89 1.42
CA PRO A 227 -4.52 -21.07 1.57
C PRO A 227 -5.16 -21.52 0.26
N ALA A 228 -5.52 -20.57 -0.61
CA ALA A 228 -6.11 -20.88 -1.92
C ALA A 228 -5.12 -21.61 -2.84
N THR A 229 -3.85 -21.17 -2.89
CA THR A 229 -2.80 -21.84 -3.67
C THR A 229 -2.44 -23.19 -3.07
N LEU A 230 -2.33 -23.31 -1.75
CA LEU A 230 -2.11 -24.60 -1.08
C LEU A 230 -3.25 -25.59 -1.37
N ALA A 231 -4.51 -25.16 -1.26
CA ALA A 231 -5.67 -25.99 -1.57
C ALA A 231 -5.67 -26.47 -3.02
N LEU A 232 -5.31 -25.58 -3.97
CA LEU A 232 -5.19 -25.91 -5.38
C LEU A 232 -4.09 -26.97 -5.63
N VAL A 233 -2.91 -26.79 -5.03
CA VAL A 233 -1.80 -27.74 -5.14
C VAL A 233 -2.18 -29.11 -4.57
N ILE A 234 -2.83 -29.15 -3.39
CA ILE A 234 -3.31 -30.40 -2.77
C ILE A 234 -4.34 -31.09 -3.67
N THR A 235 -5.28 -30.32 -4.24
CA THR A 235 -6.31 -30.86 -5.13
C THR A 235 -5.71 -31.48 -6.39
N ILE A 236 -4.74 -30.81 -7.02
CA ILE A 236 -4.00 -31.32 -8.18
C ILE A 236 -3.23 -32.60 -7.80
N TYR A 237 -2.55 -32.60 -6.65
CA TYR A 237 -1.81 -33.76 -6.16
C TYR A 237 -2.72 -34.98 -5.95
N MET A 238 -3.86 -34.78 -5.29
CA MET A 238 -4.85 -35.84 -5.05
C MET A 238 -5.45 -36.36 -6.36
N PHE A 239 -5.77 -35.47 -7.31
CA PHE A 239 -6.28 -35.84 -8.63
C PHE A 239 -5.26 -36.67 -9.43
N CYS A 240 -3.99 -36.25 -9.45
CA CYS A 240 -2.90 -36.99 -10.09
C CYS A 240 -2.69 -38.37 -9.48
N HIS A 241 -2.67 -38.46 -8.14
CA HIS A 241 -2.49 -39.73 -7.45
C HIS A 241 -3.65 -40.71 -7.72
N CYS A 242 -4.89 -40.23 -7.76
CA CYS A 242 -6.06 -41.04 -8.14
C CYS A 242 -6.00 -41.51 -9.60
N CYS A 243 -5.59 -40.65 -10.53
CA CYS A 243 -5.45 -40.99 -11.94
C CYS A 243 -4.35 -42.05 -12.18
N CYS A 244 -3.21 -41.94 -11.50
CA CYS A 244 -2.12 -42.92 -11.60
C CYS A 244 -2.52 -44.29 -11.04
N LYS A 245 -3.21 -44.35 -9.89
CA LYS A 245 -3.70 -45.63 -9.32
C LYS A 245 -4.71 -46.35 -10.22
N ARG A 246 -5.55 -45.61 -10.96
CA ARG A 246 -6.53 -46.23 -11.89
C ARG A 246 -5.89 -46.87 -13.11
N ARG A 247 -4.70 -46.44 -13.54
CA ARG A 247 -4.01 -47.05 -14.69
C ARG A 247 -3.40 -48.42 -14.37
N VAL A 248 -2.81 -48.57 -13.18
CA VAL A 248 -2.19 -49.85 -12.77
C VAL A 248 -3.20 -51.00 -12.71
N LYS A 249 -4.49 -50.73 -12.42
CA LYS A 249 -5.53 -51.76 -12.37
C LYS A 249 -6.02 -52.26 -13.73
N LYS A 250 -5.67 -51.61 -14.85
CA LYS A 250 -6.17 -51.98 -16.18
C LYS A 250 -5.24 -52.88 -17.00
N GLU A 251 -4.02 -53.17 -16.53
CA GLU A 251 -3.05 -54.01 -17.25
C GLU A 251 -2.92 -55.45 -16.73
N ALA A 252 -3.72 -55.85 -15.74
CA ALA A 252 -3.80 -57.25 -15.31
C ALA A 252 -4.80 -58.03 -16.19
N VAL A 253 -4.41 -58.34 -17.43
CA VAL A 253 -5.08 -59.37 -18.25
C VAL A 253 -4.38 -60.70 -17.98
N PRO A 254 -5.07 -61.77 -17.52
CA PRO A 254 -4.45 -63.08 -17.32
C PRO A 254 -4.13 -63.71 -18.68
N ILE A 255 -2.84 -63.95 -18.93
CA ILE A 255 -2.35 -64.75 -20.05
C ILE A 255 -2.67 -66.22 -19.73
N ASN A 256 -3.74 -66.75 -20.30
CA ASN A 256 -4.00 -68.18 -20.31
C ASN A 256 -3.00 -68.89 -21.22
N THR A 257 -2.15 -69.70 -20.62
CA THR A 257 -1.30 -70.70 -21.25
C THR A 257 -2.16 -71.82 -21.86
N GLY A 258 -2.25 -71.88 -23.19
CA GLY A 258 -2.78 -73.00 -23.95
C GLY A 258 -1.73 -73.53 -24.92
N LEU A 259 -0.93 -74.49 -24.46
CA LEU A 259 0.03 -75.24 -25.28
C LEU A 259 -0.68 -76.50 -25.78
N ILE A 260 -1.02 -76.55 -27.08
CA ILE A 260 -1.47 -77.78 -27.75
C ILE A 260 -0.42 -78.10 -28.82
N ILE A 261 0.33 -79.19 -28.60
CA ILE A 261 1.26 -79.79 -29.56
C ILE A 261 0.51 -80.92 -30.29
N PRO A 262 0.67 -81.06 -31.62
CA PRO A 262 -0.13 -81.95 -32.46
C PRO A 262 0.42 -83.39 -32.48
N ARG A 263 -0.45 -84.36 -32.77
CA ARG A 263 -0.06 -85.69 -33.25
C ARG A 263 -0.88 -86.07 -34.47
N ASP A 264 -0.19 -86.13 -35.60
CA ASP A 264 -0.58 -86.80 -36.84
C ASP A 264 -0.40 -88.32 -36.75
N TYR A 265 -0.85 -89.00 -37.84
CA TYR A 265 -0.67 -90.40 -38.28
C TYR A 265 -1.79 -91.38 -37.83
N CYS A 266 -2.48 -92.16 -38.67
CA CYS A 266 -2.33 -92.58 -40.09
C CYS A 266 -3.68 -93.02 -40.69
N THR A 267 -3.91 -92.79 -41.98
CA THR A 267 -4.80 -93.59 -42.85
C THR A 267 -3.94 -94.36 -43.85
N ASN A 268 -4.09 -95.68 -43.87
CA ASN A 268 -3.77 -96.53 -45.02
C ASN A 268 -5.10 -96.90 -45.68
N TYR A 269 -5.35 -96.34 -46.87
CA TYR A 269 -5.58 -97.04 -48.13
C TYR A 269 -5.42 -96.02 -49.26
#